data_AF-A0A661VM84-F1
#
_entry.id   AF-A0A661VM84-F1
#
_cell.length_a   1.000
_cell.length_b   1.000
_cell.length_c   1.000
_cell.angle_alpha   90.00
_cell.angle_beta   90.00
_cell.angle_gamma   90.00
#
_symmetry.space_group_name_H-M   'P 1'
#
loop_
_entity.id
_entity.type
_entity.pdbx_description
1 polymer ?
#
loop_
_entity_poly.entity_id
_entity_poly.type
_entity_poly.pdbx_seq_one_letter_code
_entity_poly.pdbx_strand_id
1 'polypeptide(L)'
;MTPSGGDYPEGSEVVAVPQNLRLWPLKRYKEMYRRSLEDPERFWAEQARQLDWYRTWDRVLEWDPPYARWFVGGKLNACYQCVDRHVKTWRKSKVAIYWEGEDGETRVLSYSTLFREVNRFASVLQKLGVRKGDRVALYFPMIPELPLFMLACARIGAVHTVIFSGFSAKAIADRLNDTQAKLLITADGGHRRGKILPLKEIADEAVKLSPSVEHT
;
A
#
# COMPACT_ATOMS: atom_id res chain seq x y z
N MET A 1 -23.66 21.68 5.22
CA MET A 1 -22.36 22.37 5.11
C MET A 1 -21.67 21.84 3.87
N THR A 2 -21.94 22.48 2.73
CA THR A 2 -21.29 22.18 1.45
C THR A 2 -19.85 22.70 1.50
N PRO A 3 -18.84 21.93 1.06
CA PRO A 3 -17.48 22.43 0.99
C PRO A 3 -17.40 23.56 -0.04
N SER A 4 -16.88 24.70 0.40
CA SER A 4 -16.50 25.85 -0.43
C SER A 4 -15.57 25.41 -1.56
N GLY A 5 -15.89 25.82 -2.78
CA GLY A 5 -15.15 25.50 -4.00
C GLY A 5 -13.71 25.99 -3.94
N GLY A 6 -12.78 25.14 -4.35
CA GLY A 6 -11.43 25.54 -4.68
C GLY A 6 -11.41 26.21 -6.05
N ASP A 7 -10.68 27.32 -6.15
CA ASP A 7 -10.45 28.06 -7.38
C ASP A 7 -9.69 27.18 -8.39
N TYR A 8 -10.40 26.67 -9.39
CA TYR A 8 -9.79 26.13 -10.60
C TYR A 8 -9.62 27.28 -11.59
N PRO A 9 -8.45 27.44 -12.23
CA PRO A 9 -8.26 28.49 -13.24
C PRO A 9 -9.28 28.32 -14.37
N GLU A 10 -10.00 29.41 -14.68
CA GLU A 10 -10.94 29.50 -15.79
C GLU A 10 -10.25 29.08 -17.10
N GLY A 11 -10.72 28.00 -17.72
CA GLY A 11 -10.18 27.47 -18.97
C GLY A 11 -9.45 26.13 -18.86
N SER A 12 -9.31 25.54 -17.67
CA SER A 12 -8.89 24.14 -17.55
C SER A 12 -10.07 23.20 -17.83
N GLU A 13 -10.18 22.68 -19.06
CA GLU A 13 -11.03 21.52 -19.30
C GLU A 13 -10.50 20.37 -18.43
N VAL A 14 -11.24 20.03 -17.38
CA VAL A 14 -11.04 18.76 -16.67
C VAL A 14 -11.45 17.67 -17.64
N VAL A 15 -10.53 17.26 -18.51
CA VAL A 15 -10.69 16.07 -19.35
C VAL A 15 -10.63 14.90 -18.40
N ALA A 16 -11.81 14.48 -17.90
CA ALA A 16 -11.93 13.24 -17.18
C ALA A 16 -11.27 12.14 -18.02
N VAL A 17 -10.36 11.37 -17.41
CA VAL A 17 -9.76 10.20 -18.06
C VAL A 17 -10.90 9.42 -18.70
N PRO A 18 -10.88 9.13 -20.02
CA PRO A 18 -11.98 8.46 -20.68
C PRO A 18 -12.14 7.06 -20.08
N GLN A 19 -12.98 6.97 -19.05
CA GLN A 19 -13.48 5.72 -18.56
C GLN A 19 -14.56 5.33 -19.56
N ASN A 20 -14.16 4.55 -20.55
CA ASN A 20 -15.08 3.64 -21.23
C ASN A 20 -15.88 2.93 -20.14
N LEU A 21 -17.09 3.45 -19.86
CA LEU A 21 -17.88 3.11 -18.69
C LEU A 21 -18.24 1.63 -18.82
N ARG A 22 -17.47 0.78 -18.16
CA ARG A 22 -17.72 -0.66 -18.16
C ARG A 22 -18.87 -0.91 -17.18
N LEU A 23 -20.07 -0.56 -17.61
CA LEU A 23 -21.28 -0.77 -16.84
C LEU A 23 -21.50 -2.26 -16.65
N TRP A 24 -21.55 -2.70 -15.41
CA TRP A 24 -21.99 -4.04 -15.10
C TRP A 24 -23.51 -4.08 -15.26
N PRO A 25 -24.07 -4.96 -16.12
CA PRO A 25 -25.52 -5.06 -16.24
C PRO A 25 -26.15 -5.33 -14.87
N LEU A 26 -27.18 -4.55 -14.50
CA LEU A 26 -27.80 -4.61 -13.16
C LEU A 26 -28.23 -6.04 -12.79
N LYS A 27 -28.74 -6.80 -13.78
CA LYS A 27 -29.10 -8.22 -13.60
C LYS A 27 -27.91 -9.06 -13.15
N ARG A 28 -26.75 -8.90 -13.79
CA ARG A 28 -25.50 -9.62 -13.46
C ARG A 28 -24.97 -9.22 -12.09
N TYR A 29 -25.05 -7.94 -11.74
CA TYR A 29 -24.70 -7.47 -10.38
C TYR A 29 -25.58 -8.13 -9.32
N LYS A 30 -26.91 -8.07 -9.49
CA LYS A 30 -27.87 -8.67 -8.55
C LYS A 30 -27.65 -10.16 -8.37
N GLU A 31 -27.33 -10.87 -9.45
CA GLU A 31 -27.00 -12.29 -9.39
C GLU A 31 -25.70 -12.57 -8.62
N MET A 32 -24.62 -11.83 -8.89
CA MET A 32 -23.36 -11.97 -8.14
C MET A 32 -23.54 -11.65 -6.66
N TYR A 33 -24.25 -10.56 -6.35
CA TYR A 33 -24.56 -10.16 -4.98
C TYR A 33 -25.34 -11.26 -4.25
N ARG A 34 -26.41 -11.78 -4.86
CA ARG A 34 -27.21 -12.87 -4.31
C ARG A 34 -26.36 -14.11 -4.03
N ARG A 35 -25.52 -14.53 -4.98
CA ARG A 35 -24.61 -15.69 -4.82
C ARG A 35 -23.61 -15.48 -3.68
N SER A 36 -23.11 -14.26 -3.49
CA SER A 36 -22.17 -13.95 -2.41
C SER A 36 -22.77 -14.08 -1.01
N LEU A 37 -24.10 -14.03 -0.89
CA LEU A 37 -24.83 -14.16 0.38
C LEU A 37 -25.38 -15.57 0.60
N GLU A 38 -25.93 -16.20 -0.45
CA GLU A 38 -26.53 -17.54 -0.36
C GLU A 38 -25.48 -18.66 -0.19
N ASP A 39 -24.32 -18.54 -0.84
CA ASP A 39 -23.23 -19.50 -0.77
C ASP A 39 -21.87 -18.76 -0.75
N PRO A 40 -21.52 -18.11 0.38
CA PRO A 40 -20.34 -17.25 0.47
C PRO A 40 -19.05 -18.04 0.28
N GLU A 41 -18.93 -19.25 0.81
CA GLU A 41 -17.70 -20.03 0.70
C GLU A 41 -17.41 -20.41 -0.75
N ARG A 42 -18.40 -20.92 -1.50
CA ARG A 42 -18.20 -21.22 -2.91
C ARG A 42 -17.93 -19.97 -3.73
N PHE A 43 -18.71 -18.91 -3.52
CA PHE A 43 -18.55 -17.66 -4.26
C PHE A 43 -17.14 -17.07 -4.06
N TRP A 44 -16.70 -16.94 -2.81
CA TRP A 44 -15.39 -16.36 -2.50
C TRP A 44 -14.23 -17.29 -2.87
N ALA A 45 -14.41 -18.61 -2.84
CA ALA A 45 -13.43 -19.54 -3.40
C ALA A 45 -13.21 -19.30 -4.91
N GLU A 46 -14.29 -19.13 -5.68
CA GLU A 46 -14.21 -18.82 -7.11
C GLU A 46 -13.51 -17.49 -7.36
N GLN A 47 -13.81 -16.44 -6.58
CA GLN A 47 -13.14 -15.14 -6.72
C GLN A 47 -11.66 -15.21 -6.35
N ALA A 48 -11.33 -15.87 -5.23
CA ALA A 48 -9.95 -15.96 -4.74
C ALA A 48 -9.04 -16.79 -5.66
N ARG A 49 -9.58 -17.72 -6.46
CA ARG A 49 -8.82 -18.46 -7.48
C ARG A 49 -8.31 -17.58 -8.64
N GLN A 50 -8.76 -16.33 -8.76
CA GLN A 50 -8.21 -15.37 -9.72
C GLN A 50 -6.86 -14.77 -9.28
N LEU A 51 -6.45 -15.04 -8.04
CA LEU A 51 -5.15 -14.66 -7.50
C LEU A 51 -4.15 -15.82 -7.67
N ASP A 52 -2.86 -15.50 -7.74
CA ASP A 52 -1.80 -16.50 -7.81
C ASP A 52 -1.43 -17.00 -6.41
N TRP A 53 -1.74 -18.24 -6.07
CA TRP A 53 -1.42 -18.84 -4.77
C TRP A 53 -0.18 -19.73 -4.88
N TYR A 54 0.72 -19.63 -3.90
CA TYR A 54 1.80 -20.62 -3.72
C TYR A 54 1.24 -21.95 -3.17
N ARG A 55 0.22 -21.86 -2.32
CA ARG A 55 -0.57 -22.99 -1.83
C ARG A 55 -2.01 -22.53 -1.68
N THR A 56 -2.95 -23.22 -2.30
CA THR A 56 -4.38 -22.96 -2.09
C THR A 56 -4.80 -23.36 -0.68
N TRP A 57 -5.84 -22.72 -0.17
CA TRP A 57 -6.37 -22.93 1.18
C TRP A 57 -6.98 -24.33 1.38
N ASP A 58 -6.99 -24.77 2.63
CA ASP A 58 -7.65 -26.01 3.09
C ASP A 58 -9.14 -25.75 3.40
N ARG A 59 -9.47 -24.54 3.86
CA ARG A 59 -10.85 -24.10 4.15
C ARG A 59 -11.04 -22.64 3.74
N VAL A 60 -12.20 -22.31 3.17
CA VAL A 60 -12.49 -20.94 2.70
C VAL A 60 -12.78 -20.02 3.88
N LEU A 61 -13.63 -20.45 4.81
CA LEU A 61 -14.03 -19.64 5.94
C LEU A 61 -14.07 -20.47 7.23
N GLU A 62 -13.48 -19.93 8.28
CA GLU A 62 -13.77 -20.32 9.66
C GLU A 62 -14.44 -19.15 10.36
N TRP A 63 -15.72 -19.34 10.68
CA TRP A 63 -16.54 -18.31 11.27
C TRP A 63 -16.54 -18.44 12.80
N ASP A 64 -15.58 -17.77 13.44
CA ASP A 64 -15.45 -17.69 14.90
C ASP A 64 -15.31 -16.22 15.34
N PRO A 65 -16.41 -15.43 15.40
CA PRO A 65 -16.35 -14.02 15.76
C PRO A 65 -15.81 -13.79 17.20
N PRO A 66 -14.95 -12.77 17.42
CA PRO A 66 -14.54 -11.72 16.49
C PRO A 66 -13.36 -12.10 15.56
N TYR A 67 -12.84 -13.32 15.64
CA TYR A 67 -11.62 -13.78 14.96
C TYR A 67 -11.90 -14.68 13.75
N ALA A 68 -12.77 -14.24 12.85
CA ALA A 68 -13.04 -14.97 11.60
C ALA A 68 -11.76 -15.12 10.74
N ARG A 69 -11.52 -16.31 10.21
CA ARG A 69 -10.34 -16.61 9.37
C ARG A 69 -10.76 -17.00 7.96
N TRP A 70 -10.17 -16.32 6.97
CA TRP A 70 -10.42 -16.58 5.56
C TRP A 70 -9.22 -17.29 4.91
N PHE A 71 -9.51 -18.24 4.02
CA PHE A 71 -8.54 -18.97 3.22
C PHE A 71 -7.46 -19.66 4.08
N VAL A 72 -7.90 -20.36 5.12
CA VAL A 72 -7.04 -21.02 6.11
C VAL A 72 -6.10 -22.00 5.44
N GLY A 73 -4.81 -21.91 5.77
CA GLY A 73 -3.75 -22.72 5.16
C GLY A 73 -3.26 -22.21 3.79
N GLY A 74 -3.92 -21.21 3.21
CA GLY A 74 -3.52 -20.59 1.96
C GLY A 74 -2.23 -19.76 2.10
N LYS A 75 -1.39 -19.78 1.08
CA LYS A 75 -0.14 -19.01 1.02
C LYS A 75 -0.06 -18.21 -0.28
N LEU A 76 0.13 -16.90 -0.16
CA LEU A 76 0.40 -15.97 -1.26
C LEU A 76 1.34 -14.86 -0.78
N ASN A 77 1.80 -14.02 -1.71
CA ASN A 77 2.53 -12.80 -1.38
C ASN A 77 1.90 -11.59 -2.08
N ALA A 78 1.54 -10.55 -1.34
CA ALA A 78 0.88 -9.38 -1.91
C ALA A 78 1.75 -8.67 -2.96
N CYS A 79 3.07 -8.58 -2.73
CA CYS A 79 3.97 -7.99 -3.70
C CYS A 79 4.05 -8.82 -4.99
N TYR A 80 4.01 -10.15 -4.90
CA TYR A 80 3.94 -11.01 -6.07
C TYR A 80 2.69 -10.73 -6.92
N GLN A 81 1.53 -10.56 -6.27
CA GLN A 81 0.28 -10.22 -6.94
C GLN A 81 0.33 -8.83 -7.59
N CYS A 82 0.93 -7.86 -6.92
CA CYS A 82 0.94 -6.47 -7.38
C CYS A 82 2.03 -6.18 -8.41
N VAL A 83 3.12 -6.96 -8.45
CA VAL A 83 4.31 -6.62 -9.25
C VAL A 83 4.77 -7.81 -10.10
N ASP A 84 5.25 -8.87 -9.46
CA ASP A 84 5.97 -9.96 -10.13
C ASP A 84 5.15 -10.63 -11.24
N ARG A 85 3.88 -10.95 -10.97
CA ARG A 85 3.02 -11.60 -11.97
C ARG A 85 2.83 -10.74 -13.22
N HIS A 86 2.90 -9.41 -13.08
CA HIS A 86 2.73 -8.48 -14.21
C HIS A 86 4.02 -8.34 -15.03
N VAL A 87 5.19 -8.37 -14.39
CA VAL A 87 6.50 -8.33 -15.05
C VAL A 87 6.72 -9.52 -15.98
N LYS A 88 6.11 -10.67 -15.68
CA LYS A 88 6.17 -11.89 -16.49
C LYS A 88 5.24 -11.88 -17.72
N THR A 89 4.54 -10.77 -17.96
CA THR A 89 3.56 -10.65 -19.05
C THR A 89 3.89 -9.47 -19.96
N TRP A 90 3.07 -9.23 -20.97
CA TRP A 90 3.13 -8.03 -21.80
C TRP A 90 3.12 -6.71 -20.99
N ARG A 91 2.62 -6.73 -19.75
CA ARG A 91 2.60 -5.56 -18.86
C ARG A 91 3.96 -5.15 -18.32
N LYS A 92 5.04 -5.91 -18.57
CA LYS A 92 6.40 -5.57 -18.11
C LYS A 92 6.78 -4.11 -18.35
N SER A 93 6.52 -3.61 -19.56
CA SER A 93 6.82 -2.23 -19.95
C SER A 93 5.66 -1.26 -19.76
N LYS A 94 4.49 -1.75 -19.31
CA LYS A 94 3.34 -0.89 -19.03
C LYS A 94 3.64 -0.04 -17.79
N VAL A 95 3.19 1.21 -17.81
CA VAL A 95 3.25 2.09 -16.63
C VAL A 95 2.41 1.49 -15.50
N ALA A 96 3.02 1.40 -14.31
CA ALA A 96 2.38 0.99 -13.07
C ALA A 96 2.02 2.20 -12.19
N ILE A 97 2.90 3.21 -12.12
CA ILE A 97 2.67 4.43 -11.34
C ILE A 97 2.96 5.64 -12.22
N TYR A 98 1.97 6.54 -12.30
CA TYR A 98 2.18 7.94 -12.64
C TYR A 98 2.20 8.71 -11.33
N TRP A 99 3.22 9.53 -11.14
CA TRP A 99 3.34 10.39 -9.98
C TRP A 99 3.58 11.82 -10.44
N GLU A 100 2.94 12.74 -9.74
CA GLU A 100 3.01 14.18 -9.94
C GLU A 100 3.17 14.81 -8.55
N GLY A 101 4.27 15.54 -8.37
CA GLY A 101 4.58 16.34 -7.22
C GLY A 101 3.89 17.69 -7.27
N GLU A 102 3.77 18.34 -6.11
CA GLU A 102 3.16 19.66 -6.00
C GLU A 102 3.98 20.76 -6.70
N ASP A 103 5.28 20.55 -6.85
CA ASP A 103 6.21 21.40 -7.59
C ASP A 103 6.18 21.17 -9.11
N GLY A 104 5.30 20.29 -9.58
CA GLY A 104 5.21 19.89 -10.99
C GLY A 104 6.23 18.83 -11.40
N GLU A 105 7.04 18.30 -10.47
CA GLU A 105 7.90 17.15 -10.77
C GLU A 105 7.02 15.96 -11.14
N THR A 106 7.35 15.25 -12.21
CA THR A 106 6.63 14.04 -12.59
C THR A 106 7.55 12.84 -12.68
N ARG A 107 7.05 11.67 -12.29
CA ARG A 107 7.77 10.40 -12.39
C ARG A 107 6.84 9.33 -12.96
N VAL A 108 7.39 8.51 -13.84
CA VAL A 108 6.68 7.41 -14.49
C VAL A 108 7.43 6.12 -14.23
N LEU A 109 6.80 5.19 -13.51
CA LEU A 109 7.38 3.90 -13.18
C LEU A 109 6.64 2.80 -13.93
N SER A 110 7.32 2.10 -14.83
CA SER A 110 6.83 0.85 -15.41
C SER A 110 6.83 -0.28 -14.39
N TYR A 111 6.14 -1.38 -14.69
CA TYR A 111 6.23 -2.61 -13.87
C TYR A 111 7.66 -3.14 -13.74
N SER A 112 8.49 -3.03 -14.79
CA SER A 112 9.90 -3.41 -14.72
C SER A 112 10.72 -2.55 -13.76
N THR A 113 10.51 -1.22 -13.78
CA THR A 113 11.16 -0.30 -12.84
C THR A 113 10.66 -0.56 -11.42
N LEU A 114 9.34 -0.68 -11.23
CA LEU A 114 8.72 -0.99 -9.94
C LEU A 114 9.31 -2.27 -9.34
N PHE A 115 9.43 -3.33 -10.13
CA PHE A 115 10.03 -4.60 -9.70
C PHE A 115 11.47 -4.42 -9.25
N ARG A 116 12.30 -3.71 -10.01
CA ARG A 116 13.70 -3.48 -9.63
C ARG A 116 13.80 -2.72 -8.31
N GLU A 117 13.08 -1.62 -8.16
CA GLU A 117 13.14 -0.79 -6.95
C GLU A 117 12.58 -1.51 -5.73
N VAL A 118 11.47 -2.24 -5.86
CA VAL A 118 10.94 -3.06 -4.76
C VAL A 118 11.93 -4.13 -4.31
N ASN A 119 12.60 -4.83 -5.24
CA ASN A 119 13.63 -5.82 -4.87
C ASN A 119 14.85 -5.15 -4.20
N ARG A 120 15.24 -3.95 -4.65
CA ARG A 120 16.31 -3.17 -4.03
C ARG A 120 15.96 -2.80 -2.59
N PHE A 121 14.78 -2.23 -2.35
CA PHE A 121 14.35 -1.87 -0.98
C PHE A 121 14.15 -3.09 -0.10
N ALA A 122 13.59 -4.19 -0.63
CA ALA A 122 13.50 -5.45 0.12
C ALA A 122 14.88 -5.99 0.52
N SER A 123 15.89 -5.83 -0.32
CA SER A 123 17.28 -6.18 0.00
C SER A 123 17.84 -5.30 1.11
N VAL A 124 17.61 -3.98 1.05
CA VAL A 124 18.01 -3.04 2.11
C VAL A 124 17.36 -3.39 3.45
N LEU A 125 16.05 -3.63 3.48
CA LEU A 125 15.32 -4.02 4.71
C LEU A 125 15.90 -5.29 5.33
N GLN A 126 16.21 -6.31 4.51
CA GLN A 126 16.83 -7.54 5.00
C GLN A 126 18.25 -7.30 5.56
N LYS A 127 19.03 -6.42 4.93
CA LYS A 127 20.36 -6.03 5.43
C LYS A 127 20.30 -5.28 6.76
N LEU A 128 19.22 -4.52 6.99
CA LEU A 128 18.89 -3.89 8.27
C LEU A 128 18.25 -4.87 9.27
N GLY A 129 18.28 -6.18 8.99
CA GLY A 129 17.85 -7.21 9.93
C GLY A 129 16.33 -7.39 10.06
N VAL A 130 15.53 -6.84 9.13
CA VAL A 130 14.07 -7.05 9.09
C VAL A 130 13.76 -8.48 8.66
N ARG A 131 12.91 -9.15 9.43
CA ARG A 131 12.45 -10.53 9.18
C ARG A 131 10.94 -10.60 9.00
N LYS A 132 10.45 -11.76 8.57
CA LYS A 132 9.01 -12.02 8.48
C LYS A 132 8.36 -11.78 9.85
N GLY A 133 7.28 -11.01 9.86
CA GLY A 133 6.57 -10.60 11.05
C GLY A 133 7.03 -9.25 11.60
N ASP A 134 8.26 -8.79 11.35
CA ASP A 134 8.76 -7.51 11.87
C ASP A 134 7.94 -6.32 11.39
N ARG A 135 7.82 -5.31 12.25
CA ARG A 135 7.02 -4.12 12.03
C ARG A 135 7.92 -2.99 11.55
N VAL A 136 7.58 -2.41 10.41
CA VAL A 136 8.32 -1.30 9.79
C VAL A 136 7.38 -0.12 9.66
N ALA A 137 7.69 0.99 10.33
CA ALA A 137 6.93 2.23 10.23
C ALA A 137 7.39 3.03 9.01
N LEU A 138 6.42 3.52 8.24
CA LEU A 138 6.63 4.32 7.04
C LEU A 138 6.02 5.71 7.27
N TYR A 139 6.88 6.72 7.35
CA TYR A 139 6.50 8.13 7.54
C TYR A 139 6.95 8.94 6.32
N PHE A 140 6.18 8.83 5.24
CA PHE A 140 6.49 9.47 3.96
C PHE A 140 5.44 10.49 3.56
N PRO A 141 5.79 11.49 2.71
CA PRO A 141 4.81 12.22 1.94
C PRO A 141 4.23 11.33 0.83
N MET A 142 3.35 11.88 0.00
CA MET A 142 2.75 11.15 -1.15
C MET A 142 3.75 11.06 -2.31
N ILE A 143 4.82 10.28 -2.13
CA ILE A 143 5.88 10.04 -3.12
C ILE A 143 5.92 8.56 -3.56
N PRO A 144 6.51 8.21 -4.73
CA PRO A 144 6.56 6.83 -5.23
C PRO A 144 7.23 5.84 -4.27
N GLU A 145 8.15 6.32 -3.44
CA GLU A 145 8.88 5.52 -2.45
C GLU A 145 7.94 4.91 -1.40
N LEU A 146 6.81 5.56 -1.06
CA LEU A 146 5.85 5.04 -0.09
C LEU A 146 5.27 3.67 -0.53
N PRO A 147 4.60 3.53 -1.69
CA PRO A 147 4.12 2.22 -2.15
C PRO A 147 5.26 1.25 -2.45
N LEU A 148 6.45 1.72 -2.86
CA LEU A 148 7.63 0.87 -3.05
C LEU A 148 8.06 0.20 -1.72
N PHE A 149 8.13 0.93 -0.61
CA PHE A 149 8.45 0.38 0.71
C PHE A 149 7.33 -0.51 1.26
N MET A 150 6.06 -0.18 1.03
CA MET A 150 4.94 -1.06 1.39
C MET A 150 5.05 -2.43 0.70
N LEU A 151 5.33 -2.42 -0.61
CA LEU A 151 5.54 -3.63 -1.41
C LEU A 151 6.81 -4.37 -1.00
N ALA A 152 7.89 -3.66 -0.67
CA ALA A 152 9.12 -4.27 -0.16
C ALA A 152 8.91 -4.99 1.17
N CYS A 153 8.17 -4.38 2.11
CA CYS A 153 7.78 -5.02 3.37
C CYS A 153 6.94 -6.28 3.11
N ALA A 154 5.91 -6.16 2.27
CA ALA A 154 5.05 -7.28 1.89
C ALA A 154 5.83 -8.42 1.23
N ARG A 155 6.86 -8.11 0.43
CA ARG A 155 7.71 -9.08 -0.26
C ARG A 155 8.47 -9.99 0.71
N ILE A 156 9.01 -9.42 1.78
CA ILE A 156 9.79 -10.16 2.79
C ILE A 156 8.92 -10.67 3.95
N GLY A 157 7.61 -10.37 3.92
CA GLY A 157 6.65 -10.76 4.95
C GLY A 157 6.73 -9.91 6.23
N ALA A 158 7.32 -8.72 6.15
CA ALA A 158 7.24 -7.71 7.20
C ALA A 158 5.86 -7.01 7.18
N VAL A 159 5.44 -6.52 8.34
CA VAL A 159 4.20 -5.75 8.52
C VAL A 159 4.55 -4.27 8.44
N HIS A 160 4.07 -3.57 7.42
CA HIS A 160 4.24 -2.12 7.36
C HIS A 160 3.12 -1.41 8.12
N THR A 161 3.46 -0.36 8.86
CA THR A 161 2.51 0.60 9.44
C THR A 161 2.76 1.97 8.83
N VAL A 162 1.75 2.51 8.14
CA VAL A 162 1.88 3.80 7.45
C VAL A 162 1.41 4.90 8.40
N ILE A 163 2.28 5.86 8.67
CA ILE A 163 2.03 6.99 9.55
C ILE A 163 1.87 8.23 8.69
N PHE A 164 0.76 8.95 8.88
CA PHE A 164 0.46 10.14 8.11
C PHE A 164 1.51 11.23 8.35
N SER A 165 2.04 11.80 7.25
CA SER A 165 3.10 12.83 7.26
C SER A 165 2.75 14.11 8.04
N GLY A 166 1.47 14.35 8.32
CA GLY A 166 1.02 15.51 9.10
C GLY A 166 0.99 15.32 10.62
N PHE A 167 1.38 14.16 11.14
CA PHE A 167 1.40 13.93 12.60
C PHE A 167 2.60 14.58 13.29
N SER A 168 2.40 14.92 14.56
CA SER A 168 3.46 15.41 15.45
C SER A 168 4.38 14.27 15.90
N ALA A 169 5.59 14.61 16.34
CA ALA A 169 6.57 13.65 16.85
C ALA A 169 5.99 12.72 17.92
N LYS A 170 5.22 13.27 18.87
CA LYS A 170 4.54 12.47 19.91
C LYS A 170 3.56 11.46 19.32
N ALA A 171 2.72 11.87 18.37
CA ALA A 171 1.76 10.98 17.74
C ALA A 171 2.43 9.88 16.89
N ILE A 172 3.60 10.15 16.33
CA ILE A 172 4.44 9.14 15.68
C ILE A 172 4.98 8.17 16.73
N ALA A 173 5.58 8.68 17.81
CA ALA A 173 6.15 7.87 18.88
C ALA A 173 5.13 6.92 19.53
N ASP A 174 3.91 7.40 19.78
CA ASP A 174 2.82 6.57 20.32
C ASP A 174 2.56 5.34 19.42
N ARG A 175 2.59 5.52 18.10
CA ARG A 175 2.40 4.42 17.13
C ARG A 175 3.60 3.51 17.03
N LEU A 176 4.81 4.06 17.08
CA LEU A 176 6.04 3.26 17.06
C LEU A 176 6.09 2.32 18.26
N ASN A 177 5.78 2.86 19.44
CA ASN A 177 5.76 2.11 20.70
C ASN A 177 4.64 1.06 20.74
N ASP A 178 3.41 1.44 20.35
CA ASP A 178 2.27 0.51 20.30
C ASP A 178 2.50 -0.65 19.33
N THR A 179 3.02 -0.35 18.14
CA THR A 179 3.31 -1.38 17.13
C THR A 179 4.61 -2.12 17.38
N GLN A 180 5.44 -1.70 18.34
CA GLN A 180 6.81 -2.18 18.54
C GLN A 180 7.59 -2.19 17.22
N ALA A 181 7.51 -1.08 16.48
CA ALA A 181 8.18 -0.93 15.20
C ALA A 181 9.70 -1.01 15.38
N LYS A 182 10.33 -1.88 14.60
CA LYS A 182 11.78 -2.10 14.59
C LYS A 182 12.53 -1.01 13.82
N LEU A 183 11.88 -0.48 12.78
CA LEU A 183 12.42 0.54 11.88
C LEU A 183 11.40 1.65 11.66
N LEU A 184 11.87 2.88 11.59
CA LEU A 184 11.15 4.02 11.02
C LEU A 184 11.85 4.44 9.72
N ILE A 185 11.10 4.53 8.63
CA ILE A 185 11.60 4.98 7.33
C ILE A 185 10.86 6.26 6.95
N THR A 186 11.62 7.31 6.61
CA THR A 186 11.09 8.64 6.29
C THR A 186 11.82 9.27 5.10
N ALA A 187 11.28 10.38 4.60
CA ALA A 187 11.99 11.34 3.75
C ALA A 187 12.63 12.46 4.59
N ASP A 188 13.49 13.24 3.95
CA ASP A 188 14.02 14.52 4.47
C ASP A 188 12.88 15.52 4.70
N GLY A 189 12.00 15.68 3.71
CA GLY A 189 10.81 16.50 3.79
C GLY A 189 9.77 16.16 2.72
N GLY A 190 8.78 17.02 2.57
CA GLY A 190 7.80 16.90 1.48
C GLY A 190 6.99 18.16 1.29
N HIS A 191 6.65 18.45 0.03
CA HIS A 191 5.75 19.56 -0.30
C HIS A 191 4.31 19.24 0.09
N ARG A 192 3.67 20.19 0.78
CA ARG A 192 2.25 20.14 1.08
C ARG A 192 1.69 21.56 1.21
N ARG A 193 0.77 21.93 0.33
CA ARG A 193 0.10 23.25 0.32
C ARG A 193 1.10 24.42 0.25
N GLY A 194 2.06 24.31 -0.66
CA GLY A 194 3.10 25.29 -0.94
C GLY A 194 4.19 25.38 0.13
N LYS A 195 4.16 24.52 1.16
CA LYS A 195 5.13 24.50 2.26
C LYS A 195 5.89 23.19 2.29
N ILE A 196 7.15 23.26 2.72
CA ILE A 196 7.96 22.08 3.00
C ILE A 196 7.66 21.63 4.43
N LEU A 197 7.24 20.37 4.58
CA LEU A 197 7.15 19.68 5.86
C LEU A 197 8.50 19.05 6.19
N PRO A 198 9.16 19.41 7.32
CA PRO A 198 10.47 18.86 7.69
C PRO A 198 10.33 17.48 8.35
N LEU A 199 10.04 16.46 7.55
CA LEU A 199 9.72 15.13 8.04
C LEU A 199 10.85 14.49 8.85
N LYS A 200 12.11 14.68 8.43
CA LYS A 200 13.26 14.12 9.16
C LYS A 200 13.42 14.70 10.56
N GLU A 201 13.20 16.01 10.74
CA GLU A 201 13.28 16.66 12.05
C GLU A 201 12.23 16.08 13.00
N ILE A 202 11.00 15.95 12.51
CA ILE A 202 9.88 15.38 13.27
C ILE A 202 10.15 13.90 13.61
N ALA A 203 10.72 13.14 12.66
CA ALA A 203 11.11 11.75 12.88
C ALA A 203 12.21 11.62 13.95
N ASP A 204 13.22 12.49 13.94
CA ASP A 204 14.28 12.49 14.95
C ASP A 204 13.77 12.78 16.35
N GLU A 205 12.80 13.69 16.48
CA GLU A 205 12.10 13.91 17.74
C GLU A 205 11.29 12.69 18.18
N ALA A 206 10.60 12.03 17.24
CA ALA A 206 9.78 10.85 17.54
C ALA A 206 10.64 9.66 18.01
N VAL A 207 11.79 9.41 17.37
CA VAL A 207 12.65 8.27 17.74
C VAL A 207 13.27 8.43 19.12
N LYS A 208 13.58 9.66 19.56
CA LYS A 208 14.03 9.93 20.94
C LYS A 208 13.02 9.47 22.00
N LEU A 209 11.73 9.39 21.64
CA LEU A 209 10.63 8.96 22.49
C LEU A 209 10.23 7.48 22.23
N SER A 210 10.96 6.76 21.38
CA SER A 210 10.57 5.44 20.87
C SER A 210 11.67 4.40 21.04
N PRO A 211 11.81 3.77 22.22
CA PRO A 211 12.87 2.80 22.50
C PRO A 211 12.81 1.52 21.65
N SER A 212 11.70 1.24 20.95
CA SER A 212 11.56 0.06 20.09
C SER A 212 12.32 0.14 18.77
N VAL A 213 12.75 1.33 18.35
CA VAL A 213 13.41 1.54 17.06
C VAL A 213 14.91 1.24 17.18
N GLU A 214 15.38 0.24 16.42
CA GLU A 214 16.76 -0.28 16.52
C GLU A 214 17.75 0.43 15.60
N HIS A 215 17.28 1.11 14.56
CA HIS A 215 18.13 1.81 13.59
C HIS A 215 17.61 3.21 13.32
N THR A 216 18.51 4.18 13.42
CA THR A 216 18.31 5.62 13.17
C THR A 216 19.13 6.11 11.99
#